data_AF-A0A2R6EZX4-F1
#
_entry.id   AF-A0A2R6EZX4-F1
#
_cell.length_a   1.000
_cell.length_b   1.000
_cell.length_c   1.000
_cell.angle_alpha   90.00
_cell.angle_beta   90.00
_cell.angle_gamma   90.00
#
_symmetry.space_group_name_H-M   'P 1'
#
loop_
_entity.id
_entity.type
_entity.pdbx_description
1 polymer ?
#
loop_
_entity_poly.entity_id
_entity_poly.type
_entity_poly.pdbx_seq_one_letter_code
_entity_poly.pdbx_strand_id
1 'polypeptide(L)'
;MVDFQSRDTKRGLDDGDEEEDEPEEPAEDEAALDDEPTQPETEPAVEEPPTAEAAPATEDEALAYAVVTVTDDRSLSEDVQGDVAVDAIENSGGQVATRDLVRPGYDGLQTTITTLSKRRDVDVIVTIGGTGVEPDDVTVDALQSLLDKHLPGFGELFRLLAHETEGTAVVGTRATAGIVQSTPVFAVPGTVDGARTAVEEIVVNEAPHLAAEATDPAESQQ
;
A
#
# COMPACT_ATOMS: atom_id res chain seq x y z
N MET A 1 12.45 -48.36 -16.05
CA MET A 1 11.68 -48.22 -17.30
C MET A 1 10.41 -49.03 -17.09
N VAL A 2 9.34 -48.37 -16.69
CA VAL A 2 8.06 -49.01 -16.36
C VAL A 2 7.00 -48.24 -17.13
N ASP A 3 6.44 -48.93 -18.13
CA ASP A 3 5.42 -48.46 -19.06
C ASP A 3 4.04 -48.61 -18.39
N PHE A 4 3.27 -47.54 -18.28
CA PHE A 4 1.88 -47.58 -17.81
C PHE A 4 0.97 -47.00 -18.88
N GLN A 5 0.38 -47.92 -19.64
CA GLN A 5 -0.57 -47.66 -20.72
C GLN A 5 -1.83 -46.93 -20.22
N SER A 6 -2.28 -46.03 -21.08
CA SER A 6 -3.51 -45.25 -21.08
C SER A 6 -4.77 -46.06 -20.77
N ARG A 7 -5.72 -45.43 -20.06
CA ARG A 7 -7.12 -45.84 -20.02
C ARG A 7 -8.03 -44.65 -20.28
N ASP A 8 -8.47 -44.59 -21.54
CA ASP A 8 -9.67 -43.90 -22.01
C ASP A 8 -10.91 -44.76 -21.68
N THR A 9 -11.95 -44.16 -21.12
CA THR A 9 -13.30 -44.76 -21.12
C THR A 9 -14.35 -43.67 -21.38
N LYS A 10 -14.73 -43.52 -22.65
CA LYS A 10 -16.01 -42.94 -23.10
C LYS A 10 -17.14 -43.95 -22.94
N ARG A 11 -18.28 -43.51 -22.41
CA ARG A 11 -19.62 -44.13 -22.47
C ARG A 11 -20.62 -43.06 -22.01
N GLY A 12 -21.73 -42.72 -22.63
CA GLY A 12 -22.45 -43.13 -23.83
C GLY A 12 -23.75 -42.29 -23.84
N LEU A 13 -24.24 -41.92 -25.03
CA LEU A 13 -25.47 -41.15 -25.24
C LEU A 13 -26.73 -41.95 -24.86
N ASP A 14 -27.79 -41.24 -24.46
CA ASP A 14 -29.17 -41.65 -24.69
C ASP A 14 -30.02 -40.40 -24.99
N ASP A 15 -30.69 -40.44 -26.14
CA ASP A 15 -31.59 -39.43 -26.72
C ASP A 15 -33.03 -39.69 -26.22
N GLY A 16 -33.85 -38.63 -26.11
CA GLY A 16 -35.28 -38.75 -25.87
C GLY A 16 -36.00 -37.41 -26.07
N ASP A 17 -36.74 -37.35 -27.18
CA ASP A 17 -37.38 -36.18 -27.82
C ASP A 17 -38.48 -35.45 -27.00
N GLU A 18 -38.69 -34.23 -27.49
CA GLU A 18 -39.68 -33.17 -27.21
C GLU A 18 -41.15 -33.63 -27.22
N GLU A 19 -42.02 -32.99 -26.40
CA GLU A 19 -43.37 -32.53 -26.82
C GLU A 19 -43.80 -31.30 -25.98
N GLU A 20 -44.31 -30.27 -26.67
CA GLU A 20 -44.96 -29.07 -26.14
C GLU A 20 -46.41 -29.36 -25.74
N ASP A 21 -46.94 -28.71 -24.69
CA ASP A 21 -48.37 -28.43 -24.56
C ASP A 21 -48.63 -27.40 -23.42
N GLU A 22 -49.16 -26.22 -23.78
CA GLU A 22 -49.91 -25.35 -22.85
C GLU A 22 -51.39 -25.79 -22.87
N PRO A 23 -52.14 -25.68 -21.75
CA PRO A 23 -53.12 -24.58 -21.71
C PRO A 23 -53.54 -24.03 -20.31
N GLU A 24 -54.05 -22.79 -20.39
CA GLU A 24 -55.03 -21.98 -19.60
C GLU A 24 -55.56 -22.37 -18.18
N GLU A 25 -55.56 -21.34 -17.32
CA GLU A 25 -56.32 -21.02 -16.08
C GLU A 25 -57.84 -21.39 -16.09
N PRO A 26 -58.54 -21.65 -14.94
CA PRO A 26 -58.82 -20.57 -13.97
C PRO A 26 -59.18 -20.91 -12.48
N ALA A 27 -59.25 -19.82 -11.70
CA ALA A 27 -60.20 -19.46 -10.62
C ALA A 27 -59.98 -19.88 -9.14
N GLU A 28 -59.82 -18.81 -8.32
CA GLU A 28 -60.41 -18.51 -7.00
C GLU A 28 -60.14 -19.43 -5.79
N ASP A 29 -59.41 -18.90 -4.80
CA ASP A 29 -59.80 -19.05 -3.40
C ASP A 29 -59.39 -17.83 -2.57
N GLU A 30 -60.38 -17.20 -1.93
CA GLU A 30 -60.20 -16.11 -0.98
C GLU A 30 -59.90 -16.69 0.41
N ALA A 31 -58.75 -16.37 0.98
CA ALA A 31 -58.52 -16.48 2.42
C ALA A 31 -57.72 -15.27 2.91
N ALA A 32 -58.45 -14.32 3.48
CA ALA A 32 -57.92 -13.22 4.26
C ALA A 32 -57.22 -13.75 5.53
N LEU A 33 -55.95 -13.42 5.73
CA LEU A 33 -55.30 -13.39 7.04
C LEU A 33 -54.24 -12.29 7.10
N ASP A 34 -54.52 -11.35 8.00
CA ASP A 34 -53.61 -10.54 8.81
C ASP A 34 -52.62 -9.56 8.14
N ASP A 35 -53.04 -8.30 8.18
CA ASP A 35 -52.25 -7.08 8.08
C ASP A 35 -51.34 -6.94 9.32
N GLU A 36 -50.06 -7.32 9.19
CA GLU A 36 -49.00 -6.89 10.10
C GLU A 36 -48.04 -5.95 9.34
N PRO A 37 -47.80 -4.71 9.81
CA PRO A 37 -46.84 -3.82 9.17
C PRO A 37 -45.41 -4.28 9.46
N THR A 38 -44.74 -4.81 8.43
CA THR A 38 -43.29 -5.06 8.45
C THR A 38 -42.55 -3.74 8.67
N GLN A 39 -41.84 -3.64 9.78
CA GLN A 39 -40.95 -2.53 10.09
C GLN A 39 -39.82 -2.48 9.06
N PRO A 40 -39.35 -1.30 8.64
CA PRO A 40 -38.15 -1.22 7.80
C PRO A 40 -36.95 -1.71 8.60
N GLU A 41 -36.33 -2.79 8.13
CA GLU A 41 -35.05 -3.26 8.64
C GLU A 41 -34.03 -2.12 8.47
N THR A 42 -33.58 -1.62 9.61
CA THR A 42 -32.55 -0.58 9.68
C THR A 42 -31.22 -1.26 9.37
N GLU A 43 -30.60 -0.89 8.26
CA GLU A 43 -29.22 -1.27 7.94
C GLU A 43 -28.33 -0.94 9.14
N PRO A 44 -27.47 -1.86 9.62
CA PRO A 44 -26.53 -1.50 10.67
C PRO A 44 -25.56 -0.47 10.09
N ALA A 45 -25.56 0.72 10.68
CA ALA A 45 -24.56 1.74 10.42
C ALA A 45 -23.17 1.13 10.63
N VAL A 46 -22.38 1.09 9.55
CA VAL A 46 -20.94 0.85 9.65
C VAL A 46 -20.39 2.06 10.39
N GLU A 47 -20.01 1.85 11.65
CA GLU A 47 -19.35 2.85 12.48
C GLU A 47 -18.02 3.19 11.80
N GLU A 48 -17.88 4.43 11.34
CA GLU A 48 -16.62 4.95 10.80
C GLU A 48 -15.52 4.72 11.85
N PRO A 49 -14.33 4.23 11.45
CA PRO A 49 -13.24 4.06 12.40
C PRO A 49 -12.93 5.43 13.04
N PRO A 50 -12.60 5.46 14.34
CA PRO A 50 -12.32 6.70 15.02
C PRO A 50 -11.16 7.40 14.31
N THR A 51 -11.41 8.60 13.79
CA THR A 51 -10.36 9.53 13.40
C THR A 51 -9.44 9.69 14.60
N ALA A 52 -8.22 9.17 14.52
CA ALA A 52 -7.23 9.36 15.55
C ALA A 52 -7.01 10.88 15.70
N GLU A 53 -7.38 11.40 16.86
CA GLU A 53 -7.16 12.79 17.23
C GLU A 53 -5.64 13.00 17.28
N ALA A 54 -5.11 13.72 16.28
CA ALA A 54 -3.70 14.07 16.18
C ALA A 54 -3.24 14.72 17.51
N ALA A 55 -2.23 14.14 18.13
CA ALA A 55 -1.58 14.71 19.29
C ALA A 55 -0.91 16.05 18.92
N PRO A 56 -0.76 17.01 19.86
CA PRO A 56 -0.25 18.33 19.53
C PRO A 56 1.22 18.27 19.12
N ALA A 57 1.49 18.65 17.86
CA ALA A 57 2.82 18.83 17.32
C ALA A 57 3.64 19.83 18.17
N THR A 58 4.84 19.43 18.56
CA THR A 58 5.85 20.30 19.16
C THR A 58 6.36 21.27 18.09
N GLU A 59 6.43 22.55 18.48
CA GLU A 59 6.93 23.75 17.75
C GLU A 59 7.49 23.50 16.32
N ASP A 60 6.71 23.96 15.32
CA ASP A 60 6.84 23.77 13.87
C ASP A 60 8.22 24.04 13.26
N GLU A 61 9.13 23.05 13.30
CA GLU A 61 10.19 22.96 12.30
C GLU A 61 9.73 21.97 11.21
N ALA A 62 9.56 22.50 10.00
CA ALA A 62 9.09 21.71 8.86
C ALA A 62 10.08 20.58 8.58
N LEU A 63 9.61 19.32 8.63
CA LEU A 63 10.44 18.17 8.34
C LEU A 63 11.00 18.21 6.92
N ALA A 64 12.28 17.87 6.79
CA ALA A 64 12.99 17.77 5.54
C ALA A 64 13.04 16.31 5.04
N TYR A 65 12.58 16.08 3.83
CA TYR A 65 12.48 14.77 3.20
C TYR A 65 13.54 14.58 2.12
N ALA A 66 14.10 13.38 2.04
CA ALA A 66 14.82 12.89 0.88
C ALA A 66 13.92 11.95 0.07
N VAL A 67 13.70 12.29 -1.20
CA VAL A 67 12.90 11.47 -2.13
C VAL A 67 13.84 10.76 -3.10
N VAL A 68 13.77 9.42 -3.14
CA VAL A 68 14.64 8.59 -3.96
C VAL A 68 13.80 7.69 -4.87
N THR A 69 13.82 7.97 -6.17
CA THR A 69 13.13 7.12 -7.15
C THR A 69 14.07 6.03 -7.66
N VAL A 70 13.66 4.77 -7.55
CA VAL A 70 14.42 3.60 -8.01
C VAL A 70 13.98 3.26 -9.44
N THR A 71 14.85 3.51 -10.42
CA THR A 71 14.54 3.33 -11.84
C THR A 71 15.80 3.29 -12.71
N ASP A 72 15.77 2.47 -13.77
CA ASP A 72 16.85 2.43 -14.78
C ASP A 72 16.60 3.32 -16.00
N ASP A 73 15.33 3.52 -16.36
CA ASP A 73 14.95 4.03 -17.68
C ASP A 73 14.37 5.45 -17.69
N ARG A 74 14.42 6.17 -16.57
CA ARG A 74 13.83 7.50 -16.43
C ARG A 74 14.86 8.55 -16.04
N SER A 75 14.61 9.78 -16.48
CA SER A 75 15.28 10.97 -15.98
C SER A 75 14.41 11.69 -14.94
N LEU A 76 15.00 12.63 -14.20
CA LEU A 76 14.26 13.46 -13.23
C LEU A 76 13.06 14.20 -13.87
N SER A 77 13.16 14.60 -15.14
CA SER A 77 12.06 15.27 -15.86
C SER A 77 10.89 14.36 -16.24
N GLU A 78 11.04 13.05 -16.07
CA GLU A 78 10.04 12.03 -16.42
C GLU A 78 9.55 11.28 -15.17
N ASP A 79 10.00 11.69 -13.99
CA ASP A 79 9.72 11.02 -12.73
C ASP A 79 8.41 11.54 -12.08
N VAL A 80 7.29 11.17 -12.70
CA VAL A 80 5.94 11.56 -12.25
C VAL A 80 5.67 11.08 -10.82
N GLN A 81 6.21 9.93 -10.41
CA GLN A 81 6.02 9.39 -9.08
C GLN A 81 6.76 10.21 -8.02
N GLY A 82 8.00 10.63 -8.32
CA GLY A 82 8.71 11.58 -7.48
C GLY A 82 7.99 12.92 -7.40
N ASP A 83 7.41 13.41 -8.51
CA ASP A 83 6.62 14.66 -8.50
C ASP A 83 5.43 14.56 -7.55
N VAL A 84 4.67 13.46 -7.61
CA VAL A 84 3.54 13.22 -6.70
C VAL A 84 3.97 13.15 -5.23
N ALA A 85 5.09 12.50 -4.92
CA ALA A 85 5.59 12.46 -3.56
C ALA A 85 6.03 13.85 -3.06
N VAL A 86 6.71 14.63 -3.92
CA VAL A 86 7.10 16.01 -3.62
C VAL A 86 5.87 16.87 -3.34
N ASP A 87 4.87 16.83 -4.23
CA ASP A 87 3.63 17.59 -4.07
C ASP A 87 2.94 17.22 -2.75
N ALA A 88 2.83 15.93 -2.43
CA ALA A 88 2.23 15.45 -1.18
C ALA A 88 2.95 15.99 0.06
N ILE A 89 4.28 15.94 0.07
CA ILE A 89 5.13 16.43 1.16
C ILE A 89 5.00 17.96 1.32
N GLU A 90 5.08 18.70 0.23
CA GLU A 90 4.97 20.16 0.27
C GLU A 90 3.58 20.62 0.72
N ASN A 91 2.53 19.93 0.26
CA ASN A 91 1.15 20.22 0.66
C ASN A 91 0.89 19.92 2.15
N SER A 92 1.65 19.02 2.78
CA SER A 92 1.57 18.75 4.22
C SER A 92 2.40 19.74 5.05
N GLY A 93 3.09 20.70 4.43
CA GLY A 93 3.99 21.64 5.10
C GLY A 93 5.42 21.13 5.31
N GLY A 94 5.76 19.95 4.78
CA GLY A 94 7.14 19.45 4.74
C GLY A 94 7.97 20.14 3.65
N GLN A 95 9.27 19.87 3.65
CA GLN A 95 10.21 20.36 2.64
C GLN A 95 10.97 19.20 2.01
N VAL A 96 11.33 19.30 0.73
CA VAL A 96 12.18 18.29 0.07
C VAL A 96 13.62 18.79 0.00
N ALA A 97 14.49 18.21 0.84
CA ALA A 97 15.92 18.57 0.90
C ALA A 97 16.72 18.03 -0.29
N THR A 98 16.34 16.85 -0.78
CA THR A 98 16.97 16.25 -1.96
C THR A 98 16.00 15.36 -2.70
N ARG A 99 16.19 15.29 -4.01
CA ARG A 99 15.47 14.38 -4.87
C ARG A 99 16.46 13.72 -5.82
N ASP A 100 16.55 12.40 -5.74
CA ASP A 100 17.55 11.61 -6.44
C ASP A 100 16.89 10.45 -7.22
N LEU A 101 17.49 10.08 -8.35
CA LEU A 101 17.17 8.85 -9.07
C LEU A 101 18.34 7.89 -8.92
N VAL A 102 18.03 6.64 -8.57
CA VAL A 102 19.02 5.59 -8.39
C VAL A 102 18.62 4.38 -9.22
N ARG A 103 19.62 3.71 -9.80
CA ARG A 103 19.39 2.44 -10.48
C ARG A 103 19.02 1.35 -9.46
N PRO A 104 18.10 0.43 -9.80
CA PRO A 104 17.90 -0.81 -9.07
C PRO A 104 19.25 -1.50 -8.79
N GLY A 105 19.44 -1.89 -7.53
CA GLY A 105 20.67 -2.51 -7.10
C GLY A 105 20.80 -2.49 -5.59
N TYR A 106 20.98 -3.66 -5.00
CA TYR A 106 20.96 -3.84 -3.55
C TYR A 106 22.01 -2.96 -2.84
N ASP A 107 23.27 -3.05 -3.24
CA ASP A 107 24.37 -2.29 -2.63
C ASP A 107 24.24 -0.77 -2.86
N GLY A 108 23.75 -0.39 -4.04
CA GLY A 108 23.53 1.00 -4.41
C GLY A 108 22.47 1.65 -3.54
N LEU A 109 21.32 0.97 -3.39
CA LEU A 109 20.23 1.43 -2.51
C LEU A 109 20.67 1.51 -1.06
N GLN A 110 21.40 0.51 -0.56
CA GLN A 110 21.89 0.55 0.81
C GLN A 110 22.84 1.73 1.05
N THR A 111 23.74 1.97 0.10
CA THR A 111 24.68 3.09 0.18
C THR A 111 23.94 4.43 0.17
N THR A 112 22.95 4.59 -0.70
CA THR A 112 22.12 5.80 -0.79
C THR A 112 21.37 6.04 0.52
N ILE A 113 20.61 5.06 1.01
CA ILE A 113 19.82 5.17 2.24
C ILE A 113 20.72 5.50 3.44
N THR A 114 21.84 4.78 3.60
CA THR A 114 22.80 5.01 4.71
C THR A 114 23.51 6.37 4.61
N THR A 115 23.68 6.91 3.40
CA THR A 115 24.28 8.24 3.21
C THR A 115 23.29 9.33 3.57
N LEU A 116 22.03 9.17 3.13
CA LEU A 116 20.95 10.09 3.44
C LEU A 116 20.60 10.09 4.92
N SER A 117 20.61 8.94 5.62
CA SER A 117 20.32 8.87 7.06
C SER A 117 21.36 9.57 7.94
N LYS A 118 22.54 9.90 7.39
CA LYS A 118 23.60 10.63 8.11
C LYS A 118 23.57 12.13 7.84
N ARG A 119 22.71 12.58 6.92
CA ARG A 119 22.57 13.99 6.57
C ARG A 119 21.75 14.68 7.64
N ARG A 120 22.26 15.81 8.14
CA ARG A 120 21.55 16.62 9.15
C ARG A 120 20.43 17.47 8.56
N ASP A 121 20.35 17.54 7.24
CA ASP A 121 19.29 18.21 6.49
C ASP A 121 18.24 17.23 5.95
N VAL A 122 18.21 15.99 6.47
CA VAL A 122 17.24 14.95 6.10
C VAL A 122 16.69 14.32 7.36
N ASP A 123 15.40 14.55 7.62
CA ASP A 123 14.68 13.98 8.74
C ASP A 123 13.97 12.67 8.36
N VAL A 124 13.58 12.51 7.09
CA VAL A 124 12.81 11.36 6.60
C VAL A 124 13.28 10.98 5.19
N ILE A 125 13.32 9.67 4.90
CA ILE A 125 13.66 9.16 3.57
C ILE A 125 12.47 8.39 3.00
N VAL A 126 12.10 8.71 1.76
CA VAL A 126 11.09 7.99 0.99
C VAL A 126 11.72 7.44 -0.28
N THR A 127 11.75 6.12 -0.41
CA THR A 127 12.18 5.44 -1.65
C THR A 127 10.97 4.97 -2.43
N ILE A 128 10.92 5.25 -3.72
CA ILE A 128 9.78 4.97 -4.60
C ILE A 128 10.20 3.94 -5.66
N GLY A 129 9.53 2.79 -5.68
CA GLY A 129 9.77 1.74 -6.68
C GLY A 129 10.84 0.71 -6.30
N GLY A 130 11.03 -0.28 -7.17
CA GLY A 130 11.87 -1.46 -6.91
C GLY A 130 11.32 -2.38 -5.81
N THR A 131 10.01 -2.32 -5.55
CA THR A 131 9.34 -3.09 -4.48
C THR A 131 8.46 -4.23 -5.01
N GLY A 132 8.46 -4.50 -6.31
CA GLY A 132 7.70 -5.62 -6.88
C GLY A 132 8.32 -7.00 -6.58
N VAL A 133 8.05 -7.95 -7.47
CA VAL A 133 8.52 -9.34 -7.38
C VAL A 133 9.48 -9.71 -8.51
N GLU A 134 9.86 -8.75 -9.36
CA GLU A 134 10.85 -8.96 -10.41
C GLU A 134 12.25 -9.14 -9.80
N PRO A 135 13.20 -9.79 -10.50
CA PRO A 135 14.54 -10.03 -9.97
C PRO A 135 15.29 -8.76 -9.52
N ASP A 136 15.01 -7.64 -10.16
CA ASP A 136 15.63 -6.35 -9.87
C ASP A 136 14.86 -5.54 -8.80
N ASP A 137 13.70 -6.02 -8.33
CA ASP A 137 12.91 -5.42 -7.25
C ASP A 137 13.50 -5.75 -5.87
N VAL A 138 14.57 -5.04 -5.53
CA VAL A 138 15.38 -5.28 -4.32
C VAL A 138 15.24 -4.21 -3.25
N THR A 139 14.41 -3.18 -3.43
CA THR A 139 14.29 -2.03 -2.51
C THR A 139 13.87 -2.46 -1.10
N VAL A 140 12.88 -3.34 -1.00
CA VAL A 140 12.41 -3.85 0.31
C VAL A 140 13.50 -4.67 1.00
N ASP A 141 14.20 -5.55 0.28
CA ASP A 141 15.25 -6.40 0.85
C ASP A 141 16.47 -5.58 1.29
N ALA A 142 16.85 -4.60 0.47
CA ALA A 142 17.94 -3.66 0.75
C ALA A 142 17.64 -2.85 2.01
N LEU A 143 16.43 -2.28 2.10
CA LEU A 143 16.00 -1.51 3.26
C LEU A 143 15.92 -2.37 4.52
N GLN A 144 15.25 -3.53 4.46
CA GLN A 144 15.07 -4.41 5.63
C GLN A 144 16.39 -4.80 6.32
N SER A 145 17.47 -4.91 5.54
CA SER A 145 18.80 -5.27 6.05
C SER A 145 19.51 -4.12 6.78
N LEU A 146 19.01 -2.88 6.64
CA LEU A 146 19.54 -1.68 7.29
C LEU A 146 18.75 -1.25 8.53
N LEU A 147 17.56 -1.82 8.75
CA LEU A 147 16.65 -1.34 9.79
C LEU A 147 17.19 -1.66 11.20
N ASP A 148 17.34 -0.62 12.01
CA ASP A 148 17.53 -0.75 13.47
C ASP A 148 16.22 -1.20 14.13
N LYS A 149 15.10 -0.71 13.60
CA LYS A 149 13.74 -1.07 14.02
C LYS A 149 12.83 -1.21 12.81
N HIS A 150 12.06 -2.29 12.77
CA HIS A 150 11.02 -2.49 11.76
C HIS A 150 9.72 -1.79 12.17
N LEU A 151 9.04 -1.17 11.20
CA LEU A 151 7.72 -0.57 11.35
C LEU A 151 6.70 -1.33 10.46
N PRO A 152 6.32 -2.58 10.82
CA PRO A 152 5.50 -3.43 9.96
C PRO A 152 4.11 -2.86 9.67
N GLY A 153 3.57 -2.07 10.61
CA GLY A 153 2.26 -1.42 10.49
C GLY A 153 2.13 -0.53 9.24
N PHE A 154 3.22 0.07 8.76
CA PHE A 154 3.21 0.84 7.51
C PHE A 154 2.79 -0.02 6.31
N GLY A 155 3.46 -1.16 6.12
CA GLY A 155 3.15 -2.05 5.00
C GLY A 155 1.78 -2.71 5.13
N GLU A 156 1.35 -3.00 6.37
CA GLU A 156 0.02 -3.54 6.67
C GLU A 156 -1.09 -2.55 6.34
N LEU A 157 -0.98 -1.31 6.82
CA LEU A 157 -1.93 -0.23 6.54
C LEU A 157 -1.96 0.09 5.04
N PHE A 158 -0.79 0.20 4.40
CA PHE A 158 -0.72 0.44 2.97
C PHE A 158 -1.48 -0.62 2.17
N ARG A 159 -1.27 -1.92 2.45
CA ARG A 159 -1.99 -3.00 1.76
C ARG A 159 -3.48 -3.00 2.07
N LEU A 160 -3.89 -2.56 3.26
CA LEU A 160 -5.31 -2.39 3.59
C LEU A 160 -5.96 -1.33 2.70
N LEU A 161 -5.34 -0.16 2.57
CA LEU A 161 -5.82 0.92 1.70
C LEU A 161 -5.80 0.49 0.22
N ALA A 162 -4.70 -0.10 -0.24
CA ALA A 162 -4.55 -0.55 -1.62
C ALA A 162 -5.52 -1.69 -1.99
N HIS A 163 -6.01 -2.46 -1.02
CA HIS A 163 -6.95 -3.55 -1.31
C HIS A 163 -8.30 -3.02 -1.85
N GLU A 164 -8.70 -1.80 -1.50
CA GLU A 164 -9.93 -1.19 -2.01
C GLU A 164 -9.89 -0.96 -3.52
N THR A 165 -8.70 -0.64 -4.05
CA THR A 165 -8.48 -0.32 -5.47
C THR A 165 -7.92 -1.49 -6.27
N GLU A 166 -7.01 -2.28 -5.68
CA GLU A 166 -6.27 -3.36 -6.35
C GLU A 166 -6.78 -4.77 -6.02
N GLY A 167 -7.66 -4.90 -5.01
CA GLY A 167 -8.22 -6.19 -4.57
C GLY A 167 -7.12 -7.20 -4.20
N THR A 168 -7.23 -8.44 -4.68
CA THR A 168 -6.26 -9.50 -4.36
C THR A 168 -4.86 -9.27 -4.95
N ALA A 169 -4.68 -8.31 -5.87
CA ALA A 169 -3.36 -8.03 -6.45
C ALA A 169 -2.35 -7.54 -5.39
N VAL A 170 -2.83 -6.99 -4.27
CA VAL A 170 -2.00 -6.56 -3.14
C VAL A 170 -1.12 -7.67 -2.54
N VAL A 171 -1.41 -8.94 -2.84
CA VAL A 171 -0.52 -10.07 -2.47
C VAL A 171 0.89 -9.92 -3.06
N GLY A 172 1.00 -9.33 -4.25
CA GLY A 172 2.29 -9.03 -4.90
C GLY A 172 2.90 -7.69 -4.48
N THR A 173 2.16 -6.86 -3.73
CA THR A 173 2.55 -5.50 -3.40
C THR A 173 3.40 -5.48 -2.13
N ARG A 174 4.67 -5.12 -2.27
CA ARG A 174 5.57 -4.96 -1.13
C ARG A 174 5.76 -3.46 -0.86
N ALA A 175 5.63 -3.12 0.41
CA ALA A 175 5.91 -1.81 0.99
C ALA A 175 6.40 -2.06 2.41
N THR A 176 7.40 -1.32 2.86
CA THR A 176 7.95 -1.50 4.21
C THR A 176 8.51 -0.19 4.74
N ALA A 177 8.64 -0.10 6.06
CA ALA A 177 9.25 1.04 6.71
C ALA A 177 10.03 0.61 7.95
N GLY A 178 10.90 1.49 8.40
CA GLY A 178 11.66 1.29 9.62
C GLY A 178 12.48 2.51 9.99
N ILE A 179 13.29 2.36 11.04
CA ILE A 179 14.27 3.36 11.46
C ILE A 179 15.66 2.90 11.02
N VAL A 180 16.41 3.80 10.38
CA VAL A 180 17.82 3.63 10.02
C VAL A 180 18.59 4.82 10.60
N GLN A 181 19.45 4.58 11.59
CA GLN A 181 20.29 5.62 12.21
C GLN A 181 19.49 6.84 12.69
N SER A 182 18.41 6.59 13.43
CA SER A 182 17.48 7.62 13.92
C SER A 182 16.64 8.32 12.84
N THR A 183 16.73 7.92 11.57
CA THR A 183 15.91 8.44 10.47
C THR A 183 14.81 7.46 10.10
N PRO A 184 13.52 7.86 10.10
CA PRO A 184 12.45 7.09 9.48
C PRO A 184 12.65 6.93 7.97
N VAL A 185 12.54 5.69 7.49
CA VAL A 185 12.70 5.34 6.07
C VAL A 185 11.50 4.52 5.59
N PHE A 186 10.92 4.92 4.46
CA PHE A 186 9.76 4.30 3.84
C PHE A 186 10.09 3.82 2.43
N ALA A 187 9.87 2.54 2.15
CA ALA A 187 9.88 1.97 0.80
C ALA A 187 8.45 1.79 0.29
N VAL A 188 8.10 2.58 -0.73
CA VAL A 188 6.75 2.67 -1.29
C VAL A 188 6.70 2.15 -2.73
N PRO A 189 5.55 1.70 -3.24
CA PRO A 189 5.43 1.21 -4.60
C PRO A 189 5.79 2.23 -5.67
N GLY A 190 6.22 1.74 -6.85
CA GLY A 190 6.64 2.57 -7.99
C GLY A 190 5.51 2.99 -8.94
N THR A 191 4.24 2.71 -8.61
CA THR A 191 3.07 3.22 -9.33
C THR A 191 2.74 4.63 -8.85
N VAL A 192 2.14 5.45 -9.71
CA VAL A 192 1.73 6.82 -9.34
C VAL A 192 0.73 6.79 -8.18
N ASP A 193 -0.27 5.91 -8.26
CA ASP A 193 -1.28 5.78 -7.20
C ASP A 193 -0.69 5.20 -5.91
N GLY A 194 0.22 4.22 -6.01
CA GLY A 194 0.86 3.64 -4.83
C GLY A 194 1.77 4.64 -4.11
N ALA A 195 2.54 5.44 -4.86
CA ALA A 195 3.34 6.52 -4.28
C ALA A 195 2.44 7.60 -3.65
N ARG A 196 1.35 7.99 -4.34
CA ARG A 196 0.36 8.94 -3.81
C ARG A 196 -0.22 8.47 -2.49
N THR A 197 -0.86 7.30 -2.47
CA THR A 197 -1.53 6.76 -1.29
C THR A 197 -0.56 6.56 -0.14
N ALA A 198 0.64 6.02 -0.40
CA ALA A 198 1.63 5.83 0.66
C ALA A 198 2.05 7.17 1.28
N VAL A 199 2.33 8.19 0.46
CA VAL A 199 2.87 9.46 0.94
C VAL A 199 1.78 10.34 1.54
N GLU A 200 0.69 10.60 0.81
CA GLU A 200 -0.41 11.49 1.20
C GLU A 200 -1.19 10.94 2.42
N GLU A 201 -1.49 9.64 2.45
CA GLU A 201 -2.37 9.09 3.50
C GLU A 201 -1.61 8.60 4.73
N ILE A 202 -0.33 8.22 4.59
CA ILE A 202 0.42 7.57 5.67
C ILE A 202 1.67 8.35 6.05
N VAL A 203 2.61 8.53 5.12
CA VAL A 203 3.96 9.05 5.46
C VAL A 203 3.88 10.44 6.07
N VAL A 204 3.18 11.39 5.43
CA VAL A 204 3.17 12.78 5.92
C VAL A 204 2.46 12.95 7.27
N ASN A 205 1.55 12.03 7.61
CA ASN A 205 0.81 12.06 8.87
C ASN A 205 1.64 11.48 10.03
N GLU A 206 2.42 10.44 9.79
CA GLU A 206 3.17 9.71 10.83
C GLU A 206 4.63 10.16 10.95
N ALA A 207 5.23 10.70 9.89
CA ALA A 207 6.61 11.14 9.86
C ALA A 207 6.98 12.11 11.01
N PRO A 208 6.18 13.14 11.36
CA PRO A 208 6.47 14.03 12.50
C PRO A 208 6.68 13.29 13.82
N HIS A 209 5.79 12.34 14.12
CA HIS A 209 5.85 11.56 15.35
C HIS A 209 7.07 10.62 15.34
N LEU A 210 7.28 9.91 14.22
CA LEU A 210 8.38 8.95 14.09
C LEU A 210 9.76 9.63 14.14
N ALA A 211 9.93 10.79 13.50
CA ALA A 211 11.19 11.53 13.52
C ALA A 211 11.52 12.07 14.92
N ALA A 212 10.50 12.57 15.64
CA ALA A 212 10.65 13.04 17.01
C ALA A 212 11.01 11.90 17.99
N GLU A 213 10.42 10.71 17.84
CA GLU A 213 10.72 9.55 18.69
C GLU A 213 12.06 8.86 18.34
N ALA A 214 12.46 8.89 17.08
CA ALA A 214 13.68 8.24 16.62
C ALA A 214 14.94 9.02 17.01
N THR A 215 14.84 10.33 17.16
CA THR A 215 15.96 11.19 17.60
C THR A 215 16.24 10.96 19.10
N ASP A 216 17.45 10.48 19.43
CA ASP A 216 17.86 10.29 20.82
C ASP A 216 17.98 11.66 21.53
N PRO A 217 17.31 11.89 22.68
CA PRO A 217 17.37 13.17 23.42
C PRO A 217 18.79 13.59 23.87
N ALA A 218 19.80 12.73 23.71
CA ALA A 218 21.21 13.06 23.91
C ALA A 218 21.81 13.94 22.79
N GLU A 219 21.25 13.94 21.57
CA GLU A 219 21.75 14.75 20.45
C GLU A 219 21.08 16.14 20.39
N SER A 220 19.88 16.29 20.95
CA SER A 220 19.14 17.57 21.01
C SER A 220 19.70 18.59 22.02
N GLN A 221 20.80 18.27 22.72
CA GLN A 221 21.39 19.12 23.78
C GLN A 221 22.84 19.55 23.49
N GLN A 222 23.33 19.40 22.25
CA GLN A 222 24.71 19.79 21.87
C GLN A 222 24.77 20.97 20.90
#